data_AF-A0A7Y6Q774-F1
#
_entry.id   AF-A0A7Y6Q774-F1
#
_cell.length_a   1.000
_cell.length_b   1.000
_cell.length_c   1.000
_cell.angle_alpha   90.00
_cell.angle_beta   90.00
_cell.angle_gamma   90.00
#
_symmetry.space_group_name_H-M   'P 1'
#
loop_
_entity.id
_entity.type
_entity.pdbx_description
1 polymer ?
#
loop_
_entity_poly.entity_id
_entity_poly.type
_entity_poly.pdbx_seq_one_letter_code
_entity_poly.pdbx_strand_id
1 'polypeptide(L)'
;MTIFFKAAISDDVAFGMIERCFSDPDDYDGYLDIFSDHTEQTISWSKGRSADEFKDQVTEALRSAWETARFFQVYERREDRDDAGTNEIRRAAIDLTRAYGGVIVITLSLLGRRSSANDLELVFLCFQEDAQRRNFRVRYDGKFVPA
;
A
#
# COMPACT_ATOMS: atom_id res chain seq x y z
N MET A 1 -5.84 4.94 19.69
CA MET A 1 -6.01 3.73 18.85
C MET A 1 -4.64 3.21 18.50
N THR A 2 -4.46 1.92 18.28
CA THR A 2 -3.13 1.32 18.17
C THR A 2 -2.98 0.64 16.82
N ILE A 3 -2.02 1.09 16.03
CA ILE A 3 -1.75 0.55 14.70
C ILE A 3 -0.78 -0.61 14.86
N PHE A 4 -1.13 -1.73 14.22
CA PHE A 4 -0.32 -2.94 14.23
C PHE A 4 0.11 -3.25 12.81
N PHE A 5 1.38 -3.02 12.51
CA PHE A 5 2.00 -3.43 11.23
C PHE A 5 2.18 -4.95 11.25
N LYS A 6 1.09 -5.67 10.97
CA LYS A 6 1.02 -7.13 10.98
C LYS A 6 1.43 -7.65 9.60
N ALA A 7 2.23 -8.73 9.61
CA ALA A 7 2.53 -9.55 8.44
C ALA A 7 2.98 -8.80 7.19
N ALA A 8 4.23 -8.32 7.22
CA ALA A 8 4.95 -7.98 6.01
C ALA A 8 4.88 -9.13 4.99
N ILE A 9 4.43 -8.83 3.78
CA ILE A 9 4.50 -9.75 2.63
C ILE A 9 5.66 -9.36 1.71
N SER A 10 6.12 -10.28 0.86
CA SER A 10 7.06 -9.91 -0.19
C SER A 10 6.37 -9.08 -1.26
N ASP A 11 7.16 -8.26 -1.94
CA ASP A 11 6.80 -7.56 -3.17
C ASP A 11 6.26 -8.53 -4.23
N ASP A 12 6.90 -9.68 -4.43
CA ASP A 12 6.42 -10.72 -5.35
C ASP A 12 4.97 -11.18 -5.03
N VAL A 13 4.67 -11.42 -3.75
CA VAL A 13 3.32 -11.83 -3.32
C VAL A 13 2.33 -10.69 -3.52
N ALA A 14 2.72 -9.45 -3.19
CA ALA A 14 1.88 -8.28 -3.39
C ALA A 14 1.54 -8.07 -4.87
N PHE A 15 2.52 -8.17 -5.76
CA PHE A 15 2.31 -8.05 -7.20
C PHE A 15 1.42 -9.16 -7.75
N GLY A 16 1.62 -10.40 -7.32
CA GLY A 16 0.74 -11.52 -7.71
C GLY A 16 -0.71 -11.33 -7.25
N MET A 17 -0.94 -10.75 -6.06
CA MET A 17 -2.28 -10.40 -5.58
C MET A 17 -2.94 -9.32 -6.45
N ILE A 18 -2.19 -8.27 -6.81
CA ILE A 18 -2.66 -7.18 -7.68
C ILE A 18 -3.05 -7.73 -9.07
N GLU A 19 -2.18 -8.54 -9.68
CA GLU A 19 -2.44 -9.14 -10.99
C GLU A 19 -3.69 -10.01 -10.99
N ARG A 20 -3.92 -10.76 -9.90
CA ARG A 20 -5.12 -11.58 -9.74
C ARG A 20 -6.39 -10.74 -9.71
N CYS A 21 -6.42 -9.61 -9.00
CA CYS A 21 -7.57 -8.71 -8.98
C CYS A 21 -7.85 -8.14 -10.38
N PHE A 22 -6.81 -7.76 -11.12
CA PHE A 22 -6.97 -7.27 -12.50
C PHE A 22 -7.30 -8.34 -13.53
N SER A 23 -7.23 -9.63 -13.17
CA SER A 23 -7.67 -10.73 -14.05
C SER A 23 -9.20 -10.87 -14.09
N ASP A 24 -9.92 -10.27 -13.13
CA ASP A 24 -11.39 -10.17 -13.11
C ASP A 24 -11.85 -8.74 -12.78
N PRO A 25 -11.64 -7.79 -13.72
CA PRO A 25 -11.73 -6.36 -13.44
C PRO A 25 -13.17 -5.82 -13.29
N ASP A 26 -14.21 -6.52 -13.72
CA ASP A 26 -15.57 -5.98 -13.64
C ASP A 26 -16.11 -5.91 -12.20
N ASP A 27 -15.44 -6.60 -11.27
CA ASP A 27 -15.90 -6.79 -9.90
C ASP A 27 -15.23 -5.86 -8.87
N TYR A 28 -14.38 -4.90 -9.28
CA TYR A 28 -13.67 -4.02 -8.35
C TYR A 28 -13.88 -2.52 -8.58
N ASP A 29 -13.77 -1.75 -7.51
CA ASP A 29 -13.41 -0.33 -7.53
C ASP A 29 -11.99 -0.16 -7.00
N GLY A 30 -11.22 0.78 -7.55
CA GLY A 30 -9.80 0.95 -7.25
C GLY A 30 -9.46 2.33 -6.70
N TYR A 31 -8.59 2.37 -5.70
CA TYR A 31 -8.05 3.59 -5.12
C TYR A 31 -6.55 3.41 -4.91
N LEU A 32 -5.78 4.37 -5.41
CA LEU A 32 -4.34 4.42 -5.26
C LEU A 32 -3.98 5.80 -4.70
N ASP A 33 -3.40 5.85 -3.50
CA ASP A 33 -2.81 7.07 -2.97
C ASP A 33 -1.30 6.93 -2.89
N ILE A 34 -0.60 8.00 -3.24
CA ILE A 34 0.86 8.09 -3.24
C ILE A 34 1.23 9.31 -2.41
N PHE A 35 2.10 9.12 -1.44
CA PHE A 35 2.68 10.18 -0.64
C PHE A 35 4.20 10.15 -0.77
N SER A 36 4.81 11.27 -1.19
CA SER A 36 6.27 11.45 -1.25
C SER A 36 6.63 12.90 -0.99
N ASP A 37 7.65 13.19 -0.18
CA ASP A 37 8.18 14.54 0.02
C ASP A 37 7.10 15.65 0.23
N HIS A 38 6.09 15.36 1.04
CA HIS A 38 4.93 16.24 1.32
C HIS A 38 3.98 16.50 0.15
N THR A 39 4.13 15.77 -0.96
CA THR A 39 3.17 15.71 -2.05
C THR A 39 2.28 14.50 -1.89
N GLU A 40 1.00 14.69 -2.17
CA GLU A 40 -0.02 13.65 -2.14
C GLU A 40 -0.74 13.60 -3.49
N GLN A 41 -0.85 12.40 -4.05
CA GLN A 41 -1.57 12.14 -5.28
C GLN A 41 -2.55 10.99 -5.05
N THR A 42 -3.81 11.20 -5.42
CA THR A 42 -4.86 10.19 -5.38
C THR A 42 -5.34 9.89 -6.79
N ILE A 43 -5.40 8.60 -7.12
CA ILE A 43 -5.95 8.07 -8.36
C ILE A 43 -7.09 7.12 -8.00
N SER A 44 -8.23 7.30 -8.64
CA SER A 44 -9.41 6.47 -8.38
C SER A 44 -9.99 5.91 -9.67
N TRP A 45 -10.41 4.65 -9.60
CA TRP A 45 -11.17 3.95 -10.62
C TRP A 45 -12.53 3.53 -10.06
N SER A 46 -13.58 4.03 -10.71
CA SER A 46 -14.97 3.69 -10.40
C SER A 46 -15.67 3.24 -11.68
N LYS A 47 -16.85 2.63 -11.51
CA LYS A 47 -17.69 2.15 -12.61
C LYS A 47 -17.81 3.17 -13.76
N GLY A 48 -17.43 2.74 -14.97
CA GLY A 48 -17.46 3.56 -16.18
C GLY A 48 -16.08 4.04 -16.69
N ARG A 49 -15.00 3.84 -15.93
CA ARG A 49 -13.61 4.01 -16.39
C ARG A 49 -12.96 2.66 -16.73
N SER A 50 -11.99 2.66 -17.65
CA SER A 50 -11.28 1.46 -18.08
C SER A 50 -10.43 0.89 -16.93
N ALA A 51 -10.62 -0.38 -16.61
CA ALA A 51 -9.79 -1.08 -15.63
C ALA A 51 -8.32 -1.18 -16.09
N ASP A 52 -8.10 -1.34 -17.40
CA ASP A 52 -6.76 -1.40 -17.98
C ASP A 52 -6.01 -0.07 -17.78
N GLU A 53 -6.69 1.06 -17.91
CA GLU A 53 -6.08 2.37 -17.67
C GLU A 53 -5.65 2.54 -16.21
N PHE A 54 -6.48 2.09 -15.27
CA PHE A 54 -6.12 2.11 -13.86
C PHE A 54 -4.98 1.14 -13.54
N LYS A 55 -4.98 -0.05 -14.15
CA LYS A 55 -3.88 -1.01 -14.04
C LYS A 55 -2.57 -0.42 -14.52
N ASP A 56 -2.57 0.28 -15.65
CA ASP A 56 -1.39 0.95 -16.19
C ASP A 56 -0.89 2.04 -15.23
N GLN A 57 -1.80 2.82 -14.64
CA GLN A 57 -1.48 3.83 -13.62
C GLN A 57 -0.86 3.22 -12.36
N VAL A 58 -1.44 2.12 -11.85
CA VAL A 58 -0.89 1.38 -10.70
C VAL A 58 0.49 0.82 -11.02
N THR A 59 0.66 0.23 -12.20
CA THR A 59 1.93 -0.35 -12.66
C THR A 59 3.02 0.72 -12.77
N GLU A 60 2.70 1.86 -13.36
CA GLU A 60 3.63 2.97 -13.52
C GLU A 60 4.00 3.60 -12.17
N ALA A 61 3.02 3.79 -11.27
CA ALA A 61 3.28 4.30 -9.93
C ALA A 61 4.24 3.39 -9.14
N LEU A 62 4.00 2.08 -9.17
CA LEU A 62 4.86 1.11 -8.49
C LEU A 62 6.26 1.03 -9.12
N ARG A 63 6.36 1.11 -10.45
CA ARG A 63 7.65 1.18 -11.17
C ARG A 63 8.43 2.43 -10.77
N SER A 64 7.81 3.61 -10.85
CA SER A 64 8.45 4.89 -10.49
C SER A 64 8.91 4.91 -9.04
N ALA A 65 8.10 4.36 -8.12
CA ALA A 65 8.49 4.20 -6.72
C ALA A 65 9.66 3.23 -6.55
N TRP A 66 9.73 2.16 -7.34
CA TRP A 66 10.84 1.21 -7.31
C TRP A 66 12.14 1.84 -7.83
N GLU A 67 12.08 2.63 -8.90
CA GLU A 67 13.24 3.35 -9.44
C GLU A 67 13.78 4.39 -8.45
N THR A 68 12.90 5.04 -7.68
CA THR A 68 13.28 6.08 -6.72
C THR A 68 13.66 5.52 -5.35
N ALA A 69 12.95 4.51 -4.87
CA ALA A 69 13.01 3.99 -3.50
C ALA A 69 12.83 2.46 -3.48
N ARG A 70 13.78 1.75 -4.11
CA ARG A 70 13.73 0.29 -4.40
C ARG A 70 13.52 -0.67 -3.24
N PHE A 71 13.69 -0.24 -1.99
CA PHE A 71 13.60 -1.15 -0.84
C PHE A 71 12.18 -1.16 -0.30
N PHE A 72 11.34 -2.03 -0.86
CA PHE A 72 9.93 -2.11 -0.51
C PHE A 72 9.71 -2.86 0.80
N GLN A 73 8.70 -2.40 1.53
CA GLN A 73 8.15 -3.04 2.72
C GLN A 73 6.63 -2.98 2.60
N VAL A 74 6.01 -4.12 2.31
CA VAL A 74 4.58 -4.19 1.97
C VAL A 74 3.80 -4.80 3.11
N TYR A 75 2.71 -4.15 3.50
CA TYR A 75 1.75 -4.67 4.47
C TYR A 75 0.41 -4.87 3.77
N GLU A 76 -0.12 -6.08 3.90
CA GLU A 76 -1.50 -6.37 3.54
C GLU A 76 -2.38 -5.94 4.73
N ARG A 77 -3.50 -5.28 4.48
CA ARG A 77 -4.54 -5.04 5.48
C ARG A 77 -5.64 -6.06 5.29
N ARG A 78 -6.08 -6.70 6.38
CA ARG A 78 -7.16 -7.69 6.34
C ARG A 78 -8.18 -7.46 7.44
N GLU A 79 -9.45 -7.48 7.05
CA GLU A 79 -10.57 -7.35 7.98
C GLU A 79 -10.62 -8.51 8.99
N ASP A 80 -10.38 -9.75 8.56
CA ASP A 80 -10.40 -10.93 9.44
C ASP A 80 -9.26 -10.98 10.47
N ARG A 81 -8.24 -10.10 10.33
CA ARG A 81 -7.14 -9.97 11.29
C ARG A 81 -7.35 -8.86 12.32
N ASP A 82 -8.48 -8.14 12.24
CA ASP A 82 -8.77 -6.92 13.00
C ASP A 82 -7.66 -5.87 12.82
N ASP A 83 -7.15 -5.77 11.59
CA ASP A 83 -6.13 -4.79 11.24
C ASP A 83 -6.76 -3.38 11.22
N ALA A 84 -6.00 -2.38 11.66
CA ALA A 84 -6.37 -0.97 11.54
C ALA A 84 -6.72 -0.62 10.08
N GLY A 85 -7.56 0.40 9.89
CA GLY A 85 -7.96 0.81 8.55
C GLY A 85 -6.77 1.29 7.71
N THR A 86 -6.85 1.11 6.39
CA THR A 86 -5.77 1.48 5.45
C THR A 86 -5.32 2.94 5.62
N ASN A 87 -6.24 3.87 5.84
CA ASN A 87 -5.93 5.28 6.13
C ASN A 87 -5.19 5.50 7.45
N GLU A 88 -5.48 4.69 8.46
CA GLU A 88 -4.84 4.78 9.78
C GLU A 88 -3.40 4.27 9.65
N ILE A 89 -3.21 3.12 9.01
CA ILE A 89 -1.89 2.55 8.70
C ILE A 89 -1.08 3.55 7.86
N ARG A 90 -1.68 4.14 6.82
CA ARG A 90 -1.06 5.16 5.96
C ARG A 90 -0.56 6.35 6.78
N ARG A 91 -1.42 6.91 7.63
CA ARG A 91 -1.08 8.06 8.46
C ARG A 91 0.08 7.76 9.40
N ALA A 92 0.05 6.61 10.07
CA ALA A 92 1.19 6.20 10.89
C ALA A 92 2.44 5.96 10.06
N ALA A 93 2.34 5.34 8.89
CA ALA A 93 3.49 5.15 8.01
C ALA A 93 4.14 6.50 7.66
N ILE A 94 3.35 7.51 7.27
CA ILE A 94 3.82 8.86 6.99
C ILE A 94 4.51 9.49 8.21
N ASP A 95 3.87 9.42 9.39
CA ASP A 95 4.41 10.02 10.60
C ASP A 95 5.70 9.36 11.10
N LEU A 96 5.73 8.02 11.09
CA LEU A 96 6.88 7.22 11.52
C LEU A 96 8.07 7.30 10.57
N THR A 97 7.83 7.62 9.30
CA THR A 97 8.88 7.71 8.28
C THR A 97 9.35 9.13 7.99
N ARG A 98 8.75 10.15 8.63
CA ARG A 98 9.08 11.57 8.42
C ARG A 98 10.55 11.93 8.60
N ALA A 99 11.28 11.18 9.43
CA ALA A 99 12.71 11.39 9.66
C ALA A 99 13.63 10.71 8.62
N TYR A 100 13.08 9.84 7.77
CA TYR A 100 13.79 9.21 6.67
C TYR A 100 13.61 10.08 5.42
N GLY A 101 14.72 10.46 4.78
CA GLY A 101 14.68 11.17 3.50
C GLY A 101 14.22 10.23 2.37
N GLY A 102 13.34 10.74 1.50
CA GLY A 102 12.95 10.08 0.24
C GLY A 102 12.09 8.83 0.40
N VAL A 103 11.36 8.67 1.52
CA VAL A 103 10.39 7.57 1.66
C VAL A 103 9.13 7.88 0.88
N ILE A 104 8.66 6.90 0.11
CA ILE A 104 7.38 6.94 -0.59
C ILE A 104 6.42 5.99 0.12
N VAL A 105 5.22 6.46 0.45
CA VAL A 105 4.14 5.63 1.02
C VAL A 105 3.05 5.53 -0.03
N ILE A 106 2.72 4.29 -0.43
CA ILE A 106 1.65 4.02 -1.40
C ILE A 106 0.58 3.17 -0.73
N THR A 107 -0.68 3.54 -0.88
CA THR A 107 -1.81 2.67 -0.53
C THR A 107 -2.58 2.30 -1.77
N LEU A 108 -2.89 1.01 -1.92
CA LEU A 108 -3.71 0.48 -2.99
C LEU A 108 -4.87 -0.30 -2.38
N SER A 109 -6.09 0.10 -2.69
CA SER A 109 -7.31 -0.60 -2.32
C SER A 109 -8.06 -1.01 -3.60
N LEU A 110 -8.25 -2.31 -3.81
CA LEU A 110 -9.12 -2.88 -4.82
C LEU A 110 -10.29 -3.53 -4.09
N LEU A 111 -11.44 -2.86 -4.12
CA LEU A 111 -12.61 -3.21 -3.32
C LEU A 111 -13.65 -3.93 -4.17
N GLY A 112 -14.01 -5.15 -3.77
CA GLY A 112 -14.98 -6.00 -4.44
C GLY A 112 -16.38 -5.40 -4.36
N ARG A 113 -16.97 -5.07 -5.50
CA ARG A 113 -18.32 -4.49 -5.61
C ARG A 113 -19.43 -5.39 -5.07
N ARG A 114 -19.21 -6.71 -5.11
CA ARG A 114 -20.20 -7.72 -4.72
C ARG A 114 -19.99 -8.25 -3.30
N SER A 115 -18.76 -8.21 -2.80
CA SER A 115 -18.38 -8.76 -1.51
C SER A 115 -17.02 -8.23 -1.09
N SER A 116 -16.88 -7.85 0.18
CA SER A 116 -15.59 -7.48 0.78
C SER A 116 -14.64 -8.67 0.98
N ALA A 117 -15.13 -9.90 0.79
CA ALA A 117 -14.32 -11.12 0.93
C ALA A 117 -13.14 -11.20 -0.05
N ASN A 118 -13.19 -10.40 -1.13
CA ASN A 118 -12.13 -10.33 -2.14
C ASN A 118 -11.39 -8.99 -2.11
N ASP A 119 -11.64 -8.13 -1.12
CA ASP A 119 -10.95 -6.85 -1.01
C ASP A 119 -9.46 -7.08 -0.88
N LEU A 120 -8.69 -6.35 -1.68
CA LEU A 120 -7.24 -6.28 -1.57
C LEU A 120 -6.86 -4.89 -1.13
N GLU A 121 -6.25 -4.80 0.06
CA GLU A 121 -5.74 -3.54 0.59
C GLU A 121 -4.27 -3.69 0.95
N LEU A 122 -3.43 -2.89 0.32
CA LEU A 122 -1.98 -2.95 0.43
C LEU A 122 -1.42 -1.58 0.80
N VAL A 123 -0.42 -1.57 1.68
CA VAL A 123 0.37 -0.40 2.04
C VAL A 123 1.84 -0.69 1.75
N PHE A 124 2.41 0.02 0.78
CA PHE A 124 3.82 -0.04 0.44
C PHE A 124 4.56 1.11 1.14
N LEU A 125 5.59 0.76 1.89
CA LEU A 125 6.61 1.71 2.35
C LEU A 125 7.87 1.46 1.53
N CYS A 126 8.22 2.43 0.71
CA CYS A 126 9.35 2.34 -0.22
C CYS A 126 10.48 3.21 0.29
N PHE A 127 11.62 2.60 0.59
CA PHE A 127 12.79 3.27 1.16
C PHE A 127 13.91 3.42 0.14
N GLN A 128 14.64 4.54 0.18
CA GLN A 128 15.84 4.75 -0.65
C GLN A 128 17.00 3.86 -0.21
N GLU A 129 17.10 3.58 1.09
CA GLU A 129 18.17 2.76 1.66
C GLU A 129 17.63 1.56 2.45
N ASP A 130 18.25 0.39 2.26
CA ASP A 130 17.87 -0.82 3.01
C ASP A 130 18.02 -0.64 4.53
N ALA A 131 18.95 0.22 4.96
CA ALA A 131 19.15 0.55 6.36
C ALA A 131 17.91 1.21 6.99
N GLN A 132 17.26 2.12 6.26
CA GLN A 132 16.00 2.76 6.71
C GLN A 132 14.91 1.71 6.87
N ARG A 133 14.73 0.84 5.86
CA ARG A 133 13.77 -0.27 5.89
C ARG A 133 14.00 -1.20 7.08
N ARG A 134 15.23 -1.68 7.27
CA ARG A 134 15.58 -2.56 8.40
C ARG A 134 15.32 -1.88 9.75
N ASN A 135 15.65 -0.60 9.88
CA ASN A 135 15.40 0.17 11.09
C ASN A 135 13.91 0.29 11.37
N PHE A 136 13.10 0.62 10.36
CA PHE A 136 11.65 0.68 10.46
C PHE A 136 11.08 -0.64 10.97
N ARG A 137 11.44 -1.76 10.35
CA ARG A 137 10.99 -3.10 10.76
C ARG A 137 11.32 -3.40 12.21
N VAL A 138 12.57 -3.18 12.64
CA VAL A 138 12.99 -3.41 14.03
C VAL A 138 12.17 -2.57 15.01
N ARG A 139 11.78 -1.37 14.63
CA ARG A 139 11.04 -0.45 15.49
C ARG A 139 9.53 -0.70 15.53
N TYR A 140 8.92 -1.15 14.44
CA TYR A 140 7.46 -1.12 14.28
C TYR A 140 6.83 -2.45 13.85
N ASP A 141 7.55 -3.37 13.20
CA ASP A 141 6.97 -4.67 12.80
C ASP A 141 6.53 -5.46 14.04
N GLY A 142 5.29 -5.96 14.02
CA GLY A 142 4.73 -6.75 15.12
C GLY A 142 4.63 -5.98 16.44
N LYS A 143 4.65 -4.64 16.40
CA LYS A 143 4.54 -3.77 17.57
C LYS A 143 3.31 -2.89 17.49
N PHE A 144 2.79 -2.60 18.67
CA PHE A 144 1.69 -1.67 18.88
C PHE A 144 2.21 -0.24 18.79
N VAL A 145 1.81 0.47 17.74
CA VAL A 145 2.16 1.89 17.55
C VAL A 145 0.98 2.76 17.97
N PRO A 146 1.16 3.75 18.86
CA PRO A 146 0.12 4.72 19.16
C PRO A 146 -0.23 5.53 17.91
N ALA A 147 -1.52 5.62 17.59
CA ALA A 147 -2.05 6.53 16.57
C ALA A 147 -2.10 7.99 17.06
#